data_AF-A0A2V1B4Y5-F1
#
_entry.id   AF-A0A2V1B4Y5-F1
#
_cell.length_a   1.000
_cell.length_b   1.000
_cell.length_c   1.000
_cell.angle_alpha   90.00
_cell.angle_beta   90.00
_cell.angle_gamma   90.00
#
_symmetry.space_group_name_H-M   'P 1'
#
loop_
_entity.id
_entity.type
_entity.pdbx_description
1 polymer ?
#
loop_
_entity_poly.entity_id
_entity_poly.type
_entity_poly.pdbx_seq_one_letter_code
_entity_poly.pdbx_strand_id
1 'polypeptide(L)'
;MSAYGATQLPGAVAGVMNRIDVFVLGTKSQLLHKFLGNDNIWKPFDDFQPVDSSQRFLYGPVVVTNEQGNSLDVFAIGINSRLYRISFDLGTKRPKGSWEDLGGEITGPPAVVARGRRLDVFVVGAGSALHHKWFDGDKWHPKESYFPIGGIWVGPPLWATPA
;
A
#
# COMPACT_ATOMS: atom_id res chain seq x y z
N MET A 1 13.87 -3.02 24.49
CA MET A 1 13.26 -2.41 23.29
C MET A 1 13.10 -3.50 22.26
N SER A 2 11.87 -3.85 21.87
CA SER A 2 11.67 -4.82 20.78
C SER A 2 11.87 -4.12 19.45
N ALA A 3 12.93 -4.49 18.73
CA ALA A 3 13.18 -4.03 17.37
C ALA A 3 12.09 -4.58 16.43
N TYR A 4 11.52 -3.71 15.60
CA TYR A 4 10.56 -4.07 14.57
C TYR A 4 11.34 -4.40 13.29
N GLY A 5 11.81 -5.65 13.17
CA GLY A 5 12.47 -6.12 11.95
C GLY A 5 11.53 -6.10 10.73
N ALA A 6 12.05 -5.70 9.57
CA ALA A 6 11.36 -5.81 8.27
C ALA A 6 11.56 -7.23 7.70
N THR A 7 10.51 -7.84 7.17
CA THR A 7 10.55 -9.22 6.62
C THR A 7 10.46 -9.28 5.10
N GLN A 8 10.35 -8.12 4.44
CA GLN A 8 10.34 -8.00 2.99
C GLN A 8 11.32 -6.90 2.56
N LEU A 9 11.76 -6.94 1.30
CA LEU A 9 12.42 -5.82 0.63
C LEU A 9 11.58 -4.53 0.82
N PRO A 10 12.17 -3.32 0.78
CA PRO A 10 11.42 -2.07 0.99
C PRO A 10 10.15 -2.07 0.11
N GLY A 11 8.99 -2.09 0.76
CA GLY A 11 7.73 -2.42 0.10
C GLY A 11 7.19 -1.29 -0.76
N ALA A 12 7.31 -0.05 -0.26
CA ALA A 12 6.91 1.13 -1.01
C ALA A 12 7.68 2.38 -0.54
N VAL A 13 8.07 3.22 -1.50
CA VAL A 13 8.74 4.51 -1.24
C VAL A 13 8.00 5.61 -1.96
N ALA A 14 7.76 6.73 -1.28
CA ALA A 14 7.22 7.92 -1.91
C ALA A 14 8.14 9.11 -1.72
N GLY A 15 8.47 9.78 -2.83
CA GLY A 15 8.98 11.14 -2.83
C GLY A 15 7.81 12.10 -2.83
N VAL A 16 7.68 12.89 -1.77
CA VAL A 16 6.71 13.98 -1.65
C VAL A 16 7.48 15.24 -1.33
N MET A 17 6.90 16.42 -1.58
CA MET A 17 7.62 17.68 -1.39
C MET A 17 8.36 17.66 -0.05
N ASN A 18 9.70 17.71 -0.13
CA ASN A 18 10.56 17.88 1.02
C ASN A 18 10.65 16.70 2.02
N ARG A 19 10.31 15.47 1.59
CA ARG A 19 10.54 14.26 2.39
C ARG A 19 10.51 12.97 1.55
N ILE A 20 11.06 11.91 2.11
CA ILE A 20 10.89 10.53 1.60
C ILE A 20 10.13 9.72 2.66
N ASP A 21 9.04 9.06 2.26
CA ASP A 21 8.34 8.09 3.11
C ASP A 21 8.67 6.67 2.68
N VAL A 22 8.95 5.80 3.65
CA VAL A 22 9.22 4.38 3.44
C VAL A 22 8.22 3.57 4.24
N PHE A 23 7.57 2.64 3.56
CA PHE A 23 6.62 1.70 4.15
C PHE A 23 7.11 0.27 3.95
N VAL A 24 7.03 -0.54 5.01
CA VAL A 24 7.48 -1.94 5.00
C VAL A 24 6.54 -2.82 5.81
N LEU A 25 6.48 -4.12 5.50
CA LEU A 25 5.85 -5.10 6.38
C LEU A 25 6.86 -5.59 7.43
N GLY A 26 6.44 -5.52 8.69
CA GLY A 26 7.22 -6.02 9.82
C GLY A 26 7.06 -7.53 10.05
N THR A 27 7.87 -8.07 10.96
CA THR A 27 7.85 -9.48 11.38
C THR A 27 6.52 -10.01 11.90
N LYS A 28 5.63 -9.14 12.37
CA LYS A 28 4.30 -9.54 12.84
C LYS A 28 3.23 -9.23 11.80
N SER A 29 3.58 -9.06 10.53
CA SER A 29 2.67 -8.69 9.43
C SER A 29 1.99 -7.33 9.60
N GLN A 30 2.53 -6.44 10.41
CA GLN A 30 2.03 -5.08 10.58
C GLN A 30 2.68 -4.13 9.56
N LEU A 31 1.94 -3.11 9.13
CA LEU A 31 2.53 -2.06 8.31
C LEU A 31 3.33 -1.10 9.19
N LEU A 32 4.58 -0.92 8.80
CA LEU A 32 5.54 -0.06 9.45
C LEU A 32 5.88 1.13 8.55
N HIS A 33 6.15 2.28 9.16
CA HIS A 33 6.47 3.53 8.46
C HIS A 33 7.67 4.25 9.11
N LYS A 34 8.49 4.85 8.25
CA LYS A 34 9.57 5.78 8.61
C LYS A 34 9.68 6.83 7.50
N PHE A 35 10.09 8.04 7.84
CA PHE A 35 10.26 9.11 6.85
C PHE A 35 11.57 9.89 7.06
N LEU A 36 12.15 10.38 5.96
CA LEU A 36 13.29 11.27 5.92
C LEU A 36 12.80 12.70 5.69
N GLY A 37 13.01 13.59 6.67
CA GLY A 37 12.65 15.00 6.51
C GLY A 37 13.70 15.83 5.76
N ASN A 38 13.38 17.11 5.52
CA ASN A 38 14.29 18.11 4.94
C ASN A 38 15.63 18.29 5.66
N ASP A 39 15.65 18.00 6.95
CA ASP A 39 16.85 18.03 7.77
C ASP A 39 17.77 16.83 7.50
N ASN A 40 17.43 15.97 6.52
CA ASN A 40 18.09 14.70 6.22
C ASN A 40 18.17 13.77 7.43
N ILE A 41 17.19 13.88 8.34
CA ILE A 41 17.10 13.05 9.52
C ILE A 41 15.87 12.15 9.42
N TRP A 42 16.13 10.84 9.50
CA TRP A 42 15.08 9.82 9.57
C TRP A 42 14.30 9.92 10.87
N LYS A 43 12.99 9.86 10.76
CA LYS A 43 12.05 9.91 11.89
C LYS A 43 10.99 8.81 11.75
N PRO A 44 10.56 8.20 12.86
CA PRO A 44 11.14 8.30 14.22
C PRO A 44 12.64 7.89 14.28
N PHE A 45 13.39 8.40 15.26
CA PHE A 45 14.84 8.21 15.33
C PHE A 45 15.23 6.75 15.54
N ASP A 46 14.57 6.07 16.50
CA ASP A 46 14.95 4.73 16.93
C ASP A 46 14.67 3.68 15.83
N ASP A 47 13.41 3.35 15.60
CA ASP A 47 13.01 2.28 14.70
C ASP A 47 11.70 2.60 14.00
N PHE A 48 11.38 1.88 12.94
CA PHE A 48 10.10 1.94 12.27
C PHE A 48 8.93 1.89 13.26
N GLN A 49 7.90 2.70 13.01
CA GLN A 49 6.70 2.71 13.82
C GLN A 49 5.54 2.04 13.11
N PRO A 50 4.68 1.29 13.83
CA PRO A 50 3.46 0.77 13.26
C PRO A 50 2.53 1.91 12.85
N VAL A 51 2.02 1.84 11.61
CA VAL A 51 0.97 2.76 11.13
C VAL A 51 -0.31 2.54 11.93
N ASP A 52 -0.63 1.26 12.20
CA ASP A 52 -1.64 0.83 13.14
C ASP A 52 -1.16 -0.44 13.86
N SER A 53 -1.52 -0.60 15.12
CA SER A 53 -1.09 -1.74 15.95
C SER A 53 -1.96 -2.98 15.78
N SER A 54 -3.15 -2.85 15.19
CA SER A 54 -4.16 -3.92 15.13
C SER A 54 -4.21 -4.65 13.78
N GLN A 55 -4.15 -3.93 12.66
CA GLN A 55 -4.30 -4.49 11.33
C GLN A 55 -3.06 -5.28 10.89
N ARG A 56 -3.29 -6.36 10.13
CA ARG A 56 -2.25 -7.27 9.62
C ARG A 56 -2.40 -7.51 8.13
N PHE A 57 -1.27 -7.61 7.45
CA PHE A 57 -1.16 -7.64 5.99
C PHE A 57 -0.32 -8.82 5.49
N LEU A 58 -0.76 -9.36 4.36
CA LEU A 58 -0.13 -10.44 3.62
C LEU A 58 0.72 -9.90 2.45
N TYR A 59 0.20 -8.92 1.72
CA TYR A 59 0.86 -8.31 0.56
C TYR A 59 0.86 -6.78 0.61
N GLY A 60 1.80 -6.17 -0.12
CA GLY A 60 2.04 -4.73 -0.09
C GLY A 60 3.11 -4.38 0.95
N PRO A 61 3.29 -3.09 1.29
CA PRO A 61 2.51 -1.93 0.86
C PRO A 61 2.76 -1.52 -0.61
N VAL A 62 1.82 -0.77 -1.18
CA VAL A 62 2.01 0.06 -2.38
C VAL A 62 1.61 1.48 -2.00
N VAL A 63 2.41 2.47 -2.39
CA VAL A 63 2.14 3.88 -2.11
C VAL A 63 1.97 4.66 -3.41
N VAL A 64 0.98 5.55 -3.44
CA VAL A 64 0.80 6.51 -4.53
C VAL A 64 0.63 7.91 -3.97
N THR A 65 1.09 8.89 -4.72
CA THR A 65 0.88 10.32 -4.46
C THR A 65 -0.20 10.85 -5.39
N ASN A 66 -0.97 11.84 -4.93
CA ASN A 66 -1.79 12.61 -5.86
C ASN A 66 -0.92 13.55 -6.71
N GLU A 67 -1.47 14.07 -7.81
CA GLU A 67 -0.74 14.98 -8.72
C GLU A 67 -0.25 16.27 -8.03
N GLN A 68 -0.93 16.73 -6.98
CA GLN A 68 -0.50 17.90 -6.21
C GLN A 68 0.65 17.58 -5.23
N GLY A 69 1.02 16.31 -5.08
CA GLY A 69 2.07 15.86 -4.16
C GLY A 69 1.80 16.20 -2.70
N ASN A 70 0.52 16.36 -2.32
CA ASN A 70 0.11 16.82 -0.99
C ASN A 70 -0.61 15.74 -0.14
N SER A 71 -0.81 14.55 -0.71
CA SER A 71 -1.39 13.39 -0.03
C SER A 71 -0.68 12.12 -0.49
N LEU A 72 -0.55 11.17 0.43
CA LEU A 72 -0.15 9.80 0.13
C LEU A 72 -1.32 8.86 0.41
N ASP A 73 -1.50 7.89 -0.47
CA ASP A 73 -2.40 6.77 -0.25
C ASP A 73 -1.58 5.48 -0.25
N VAL A 74 -1.72 4.71 0.84
CA VAL A 74 -1.04 3.43 1.01
C VAL A 74 -2.07 2.31 0.93
N PHE A 75 -1.76 1.32 0.12
CA PHE A 75 -2.57 0.14 -0.13
C PHE A 75 -1.84 -1.11 0.33
N ALA A 76 -2.57 -2.04 0.95
CA ALA A 76 -2.05 -3.33 1.35
C ALA A 76 -3.17 -4.38 1.38
N ILE A 77 -2.82 -5.65 1.23
CA ILE A 77 -3.78 -6.76 1.31
C ILE A 77 -3.72 -7.36 2.70
N GLY A 78 -4.85 -7.38 3.39
CA GLY A 78 -4.98 -7.95 4.71
C GLY A 78 -4.74 -9.45 4.72
N ILE A 79 -4.43 -10.01 5.89
CA ILE A 79 -4.37 -11.48 6.09
C ILE A 79 -5.72 -12.19 5.85
N ASN A 80 -6.80 -11.42 5.77
CA ASN A 80 -8.14 -11.86 5.39
C ASN A 80 -8.41 -11.72 3.87
N SER A 81 -7.37 -11.51 3.07
CA SER A 81 -7.44 -11.37 1.60
C SER A 81 -8.24 -10.16 1.10
N ARG A 82 -8.47 -9.15 1.95
CA ARG A 82 -9.16 -7.91 1.56
C ARG A 82 -8.17 -6.79 1.24
N LEU A 83 -8.50 -5.93 0.30
CA LEU A 83 -7.73 -4.71 0.04
C LEU A 83 -8.05 -3.67 1.11
N TYR A 84 -7.01 -3.05 1.65
CA TYR A 84 -7.13 -1.91 2.54
C TYR A 84 -6.42 -0.70 1.97
N ARG A 85 -6.96 0.47 2.27
CA ARG A 85 -6.36 1.77 1.99
C ARG A 85 -6.25 2.60 3.25
N ILE A 86 -5.18 3.38 3.37
CA ILE A 86 -5.12 4.48 4.32
C ILE A 86 -4.45 5.69 3.68
N SER A 87 -5.04 6.87 3.90
CA SER A 87 -4.48 8.13 3.43
C SER A 87 -3.60 8.75 4.50
N PHE A 88 -2.54 9.46 4.11
CA PHE A 88 -1.68 10.21 5.03
C PHE A 88 -1.78 11.70 4.75
N ASP A 89 -1.80 12.50 5.83
CA ASP A 89 -1.61 13.95 5.72
C ASP A 89 -0.12 14.29 5.67
N LEU A 90 0.31 15.05 4.67
CA LEU A 90 1.72 15.40 4.57
C LEU A 90 2.19 16.44 5.59
N GLY A 91 1.30 17.28 6.10
CA GLY A 91 1.63 18.25 7.15
C GLY A 91 1.92 17.56 8.47
N THR A 92 0.99 16.70 8.92
CA THR A 92 1.11 15.99 10.20
C THR A 92 1.98 14.74 10.13
N LYS A 93 2.24 14.23 8.91
CA LYS A 93 3.04 13.01 8.65
C LYS A 93 2.43 11.77 9.29
N ARG A 94 1.10 11.75 9.40
CA ARG A 94 0.32 10.71 10.08
C ARG A 94 -0.84 10.24 9.21
N PRO A 95 -1.32 9.00 9.43
CA PRO A 95 -2.52 8.50 8.77
C PRO A 95 -3.75 9.35 9.13
N LYS A 96 -4.65 9.51 8.17
CA LYS A 96 -5.96 10.15 8.31
C LYS A 96 -6.99 9.10 8.72
N GLY A 97 -7.22 8.98 10.02
CA GLY A 97 -8.19 8.02 10.56
C GLY A 97 -7.70 6.58 10.52
N SER A 98 -8.63 5.65 10.27
CA SER A 98 -8.38 4.20 10.23
C SER A 98 -8.30 3.68 8.80
N TRP A 99 -7.88 2.42 8.67
CA TRP A 99 -7.92 1.69 7.41
C TRP A 99 -9.34 1.64 6.82
N GLU A 100 -9.46 1.96 5.54
CA GLU A 100 -10.65 1.77 4.71
C GLU A 100 -10.61 0.34 4.14
N ASP A 101 -11.60 -0.50 4.48
CA ASP A 101 -11.76 -1.84 3.92
C ASP A 101 -12.46 -1.75 2.55
N LEU A 102 -11.73 -2.10 1.50
CA LEU A 102 -12.22 -2.07 0.11
C LEU A 102 -12.71 -3.44 -0.37
N GLY A 103 -12.74 -4.43 0.53
CA GLY A 103 -13.21 -5.79 0.28
C GLY A 103 -12.34 -6.58 -0.71
N GLY A 104 -12.94 -7.61 -1.29
CA GLY A 104 -12.30 -8.50 -2.27
C GLY A 104 -11.83 -9.82 -1.67
N GLU A 105 -11.40 -10.72 -2.57
CA GLU A 105 -10.75 -12.00 -2.28
C GLU A 105 -9.46 -12.06 -3.10
N ILE A 106 -8.43 -11.37 -2.61
CA ILE A 106 -7.22 -11.06 -3.36
C ILE A 106 -6.11 -12.05 -3.02
N THR A 107 -5.48 -12.58 -4.07
CA THR A 107 -4.50 -13.67 -3.96
C THR A 107 -3.06 -13.22 -4.22
N GLY A 108 -2.83 -11.94 -4.51
CA GLY A 108 -1.50 -11.36 -4.76
C GLY A 108 -1.37 -9.89 -4.39
N PRO A 109 -0.19 -9.28 -4.58
CA PRO A 109 0.02 -7.85 -4.32
C PRO A 109 -0.84 -6.97 -5.25
N PRO A 110 -1.29 -5.79 -4.77
CA PRO A 110 -2.02 -4.86 -5.62
C PRO A 110 -1.05 -4.10 -6.51
N ALA A 111 -1.53 -3.62 -7.65
CA ALA A 111 -0.87 -2.59 -8.46
C ALA A 111 -1.76 -1.35 -8.48
N VAL A 112 -1.20 -0.18 -8.18
CA VAL A 112 -1.97 1.05 -8.02
C VAL A 112 -1.34 2.19 -8.80
N VAL A 113 -2.18 2.98 -9.46
CA VAL A 113 -1.78 4.22 -10.14
C VAL A 113 -2.71 5.36 -9.75
N ALA A 114 -2.15 6.56 -9.60
CA ALA A 114 -2.90 7.78 -9.40
C ALA A 114 -2.89 8.64 -10.67
N ARG A 115 -4.03 9.25 -11.00
CA ARG A 115 -4.23 10.22 -12.09
C ARG A 115 -5.12 11.34 -11.56
N GLY A 116 -4.51 12.44 -11.12
CA GLY A 116 -5.18 13.53 -10.41
C GLY A 116 -5.74 13.05 -9.08
N ARG A 117 -7.06 13.19 -8.91
CA ARG A 117 -7.81 12.66 -7.76
C ARG A 117 -8.28 11.22 -7.97
N ARG A 118 -8.10 10.67 -9.16
CA ARG A 118 -8.52 9.31 -9.49
C ARG A 118 -7.42 8.32 -9.11
N LEU A 119 -7.82 7.22 -8.50
CA LEU A 119 -6.95 6.08 -8.20
C LEU A 119 -7.47 4.87 -8.96
N ASP A 120 -6.60 4.11 -9.60
CA ASP A 120 -6.96 2.84 -10.24
C ASP A 120 -6.12 1.72 -9.61
N VAL A 121 -6.81 0.70 -9.11
CA VAL A 121 -6.25 -0.44 -8.38
C VAL A 121 -6.53 -1.71 -9.16
N PHE A 122 -5.47 -2.47 -9.42
CA PHE A 122 -5.52 -3.76 -10.09
C PHE A 122 -5.07 -4.85 -9.13
N VAL A 123 -5.83 -5.94 -9.07
CA VAL A 123 -5.60 -7.05 -8.14
C VAL A 123 -5.91 -8.37 -8.81
N VAL A 124 -5.20 -9.42 -8.41
CA VAL A 124 -5.52 -10.79 -8.82
C VAL A 124 -6.49 -11.37 -7.79
N GLY A 125 -7.63 -11.84 -8.25
CA GLY A 125 -8.68 -12.43 -7.41
C GLY A 125 -8.56 -13.95 -7.28
N ALA A 126 -9.53 -14.55 -6.61
CA ALA A 126 -9.75 -15.99 -6.68
C ALA A 126 -9.95 -16.45 -8.14
N GLY A 127 -9.44 -17.65 -8.48
CA GLY A 127 -9.48 -18.14 -9.87
C GLY A 127 -8.46 -17.48 -10.82
N SER A 128 -7.49 -16.75 -10.27
CA SER A 128 -6.39 -16.11 -11.03
C SER A 128 -6.84 -15.04 -12.03
N ALA A 129 -8.06 -14.51 -11.91
CA ALA A 129 -8.54 -13.45 -12.79
C ALA A 129 -7.99 -12.08 -12.35
N LEU A 130 -7.72 -11.20 -13.32
CA LEU A 130 -7.35 -9.82 -13.03
C LEU A 130 -8.62 -8.97 -12.85
N HIS A 131 -8.62 -8.18 -11.79
CA HIS A 131 -9.72 -7.33 -11.39
C HIS A 131 -9.28 -5.87 -11.24
N HIS A 132 -10.23 -4.97 -11.41
CA HIS A 132 -10.03 -3.52 -11.33
C HIS A 132 -11.06 -2.87 -10.41
N LYS A 133 -10.60 -1.94 -9.57
CA LYS A 133 -11.42 -1.05 -8.74
C LYS A 133 -10.82 0.35 -8.82
N TRP A 134 -11.63 1.38 -8.93
CA TRP A 134 -11.14 2.74 -9.05
C TRP A 134 -11.90 3.72 -8.16
N PHE A 135 -11.20 4.74 -7.69
CA PHE A 135 -11.77 5.89 -7.00
C PHE A 135 -11.90 7.02 -8.01
N ASP A 136 -13.09 7.61 -8.18
CA ASP A 136 -13.32 8.69 -9.15
C ASP A 136 -12.97 10.10 -8.60
N GLY A 137 -12.52 10.19 -7.35
CA GLY A 137 -12.28 11.45 -6.64
C GLY A 137 -13.31 11.75 -5.56
N ASP A 138 -14.42 11.00 -5.54
CA ASP A 138 -15.51 11.06 -4.57
C ASP A 138 -15.86 9.68 -4.00
N LYS A 139 -15.95 8.65 -4.85
CA LYS A 139 -16.37 7.30 -4.45
C LYS A 139 -15.66 6.18 -5.23
N TRP A 140 -15.70 4.98 -4.65
CA TRP A 140 -15.16 3.76 -5.23
C TRP A 140 -16.13 3.09 -6.20
N HIS A 141 -15.56 2.49 -7.24
CA HIS A 141 -16.27 1.79 -8.29
C HIS A 141 -15.55 0.49 -8.68
N PRO A 142 -16.28 -0.62 -8.83
CA PRO A 142 -17.62 -0.83 -8.27
C PRO A 142 -17.61 -0.59 -6.75
N LYS A 143 -18.74 -0.20 -6.14
CA LYS A 143 -18.77 0.17 -4.71
C LYS A 143 -18.36 -1.01 -3.81
N GLU A 144 -19.03 -2.15 -3.97
CA GLU A 144 -18.95 -3.30 -3.06
C GLU A 144 -18.20 -4.51 -3.66
N SER A 145 -17.70 -4.37 -4.88
CA SER A 145 -17.03 -5.46 -5.61
C SER A 145 -15.86 -4.94 -6.46
N TYR A 146 -15.38 -5.78 -7.37
CA TYR A 146 -14.34 -5.48 -8.34
C TYR A 146 -14.81 -5.82 -9.74
N PHE A 147 -14.44 -5.00 -10.71
CA PHE A 147 -14.75 -5.23 -12.11
C PHE A 147 -13.77 -6.25 -12.69
N PRO A 148 -14.22 -7.41 -13.21
CA PRO A 148 -13.32 -8.36 -13.86
C PRO A 148 -12.85 -7.77 -15.20
N ILE A 149 -11.54 -7.68 -15.38
CA ILE A 149 -10.96 -7.28 -16.68
C ILE A 149 -10.44 -8.48 -17.48
N GLY A 150 -10.63 -9.68 -16.95
CA GLY A 150 -10.33 -10.95 -17.62
C GLY A 150 -8.86 -11.36 -17.52
N GLY A 151 -8.52 -12.44 -18.24
CA GLY A 151 -7.19 -13.07 -18.21
C GLY A 151 -7.01 -14.07 -17.06
N ILE A 152 -5.95 -14.89 -17.15
CA ILE A 152 -5.47 -15.79 -16.09
C ILE A 152 -4.05 -15.34 -15.75
N TRP A 153 -3.84 -14.90 -14.52
CA TRP A 153 -2.57 -14.43 -14.02
C TRP A 153 -1.86 -15.55 -13.24
N VAL A 154 -0.78 -16.08 -13.79
CA VAL A 154 0.01 -17.17 -13.18
C VAL A 154 1.27 -16.68 -12.45
N GLY A 155 1.38 -15.36 -12.22
CA GLY A 155 2.56 -14.73 -11.63
C GLY A 155 3.65 -14.38 -12.65
N PRO A 156 4.73 -13.70 -12.22
CA PRO A 156 5.92 -13.55 -13.05
C PRO A 156 6.49 -14.94 -13.39
N PRO A 157 7.06 -15.14 -14.59
CA PRO A 157 7.69 -16.40 -14.92
C PRO A 157 8.87 -16.66 -13.96
N LEU A 158 8.97 -17.88 -13.44
CA LEU A 158 10.00 -18.32 -12.48
C LEU A 158 11.44 -18.35 -13.02
N TRP A 159 11.73 -17.80 -14.19
CA TRP A 159 13.08 -17.79 -14.77
C TRP A 159 13.72 -16.41 -14.68
N ALA A 160 14.44 -16.18 -13.59
CA ALA A 160 15.60 -15.28 -13.56
C ALA A 160 16.39 -15.59 -12.30
N THR A 161 16.98 -16.78 -12.23
CA THR A 161 18.19 -16.94 -11.44
C THR A 161 19.26 -16.09 -12.13
N PRO A 162 19.82 -15.05 -11.49
CA PRO A 162 21.04 -14.43 -12.00
C PRO A 162 22.12 -15.52 -12.05
N ALA A 163 22.71 -15.71 -13.23
CA ALA A 163 23.94 -16.49 -13.36
C ALA A 163 25.10 -15.76 -12.65
#